data_AF-A0A443S650-F1
#
_entry.id   AF-A0A443S650-F1
#
_cell.length_a   1.000
_cell.length_b   1.000
_cell.length_c   1.000
_cell.angle_alpha   90.00
_cell.angle_beta   90.00
_cell.angle_gamma   90.00
#
_symmetry.space_group_name_H-M   'P 1'
#
loop_
_entity.id
_entity.type
_entity.pdbx_description
1 polymer ?
#
loop_
_entity_poly.entity_id
_entity_poly.type
_entity_poly.pdbx_seq_one_letter_code
_entity_poly.pdbx_strand_id
1 'polypeptide(L)'
;MWLNAKFKLHNSQLLIVATILVIDSFWLQILCEEITTQHSIGCTLFVNNSTYDLSPLQRTGSEVGFEAYIATYSKPNSKGRIGIKDAVYLNICGALSEKIGDGCAINHTNSAVCVRYGDTNETRSIGEHNNNKTSLTWNHVTNSIQLVYYGDNSIVNMTLFCREGVFDSRPILMEQKFSKKSNITVYLFEWGISYACPLAIKKGSDCIIRDENDVVVYNLTQLRKPHYYQLNTSKNIYYINVCGSVTGLNLCNTYGSCQVKDKSSVNLGFPNSDLIYEGGTLKLVYENGTDYNANSGLKRKTEISFVCKEESEKKPNVEEKPAFVNEIKETGTYVFKFETSAACRKKVPTVHCSYSNGTHVWDLSRLSYNKQSSFYASKGKLYLLNICRPVNNFQMVGGNRKCKTPAGVCVVDILTESDAVNCGVPKDPPIKLDDGNLAIRYVDGDICPYDKEKRLSSLIKFICGDELGEPMLITGRDSCELVFEWKTVVACNAVELLSDDDCTYKDSRTGLSVDMSVLTHSKKFLHIIFDNQDYSVNICGNQKYFDGPQCKGSAVCLRNRAFDDTITYISLGNISSRTTKYDGSKLV
;
A
#
# COMPACT_ATOMS: atom_id res chain seq x y z
N MET A 1 -11.55 31.17 -51.92
CA MET A 1 -10.83 30.86 -53.17
C MET A 1 -9.67 29.95 -52.84
N TRP A 2 -9.52 28.90 -53.64
CA TRP A 2 -8.61 27.77 -53.46
C TRP A 2 -7.12 28.16 -53.46
N LEU A 3 -6.30 27.41 -52.71
CA LEU A 3 -5.24 26.59 -53.30
C LEU A 3 -4.63 25.59 -52.30
N ASN A 4 -4.69 24.32 -52.71
CA ASN A 4 -4.03 23.16 -52.12
C ASN A 4 -2.51 23.19 -52.33
N ALA A 5 -1.74 22.68 -51.37
CA ALA A 5 -0.53 21.91 -51.67
C ALA A 5 -0.23 20.88 -50.55
N LYS A 6 -0.28 19.60 -50.90
CA LYS A 6 0.19 18.45 -50.11
C LYS A 6 1.73 18.40 -50.14
N PHE A 7 2.38 18.04 -49.03
CA PHE A 7 3.66 17.31 -49.08
C PHE A 7 3.77 16.25 -47.99
N LYS A 8 4.28 15.08 -48.41
CA LYS A 8 4.52 13.83 -47.68
C LYS A 8 5.67 13.97 -46.68
N LEU A 9 5.52 13.32 -45.51
CA LEU A 9 6.60 13.04 -44.57
C LEU A 9 7.38 11.78 -44.99
N HIS A 10 8.70 11.88 -45.06
CA HIS A 10 9.62 10.75 -45.01
C HIS A 10 10.76 11.07 -44.03
N ASN A 11 10.85 10.22 -43.00
CA ASN A 11 12.00 9.81 -42.18
C ASN A 11 13.14 10.76 -41.76
N SER A 12 13.64 10.39 -40.57
CA SER A 12 14.97 10.59 -39.97
C SER A 12 15.27 11.90 -39.23
N GLN A 13 15.35 11.74 -37.90
CA GLN A 13 16.17 12.41 -36.89
C GLN A 13 16.95 13.66 -37.30
N LEU A 14 16.78 14.76 -36.56
CA LEU A 14 17.91 15.64 -36.22
C LEU A 14 17.66 16.45 -34.93
N LEU A 15 18.75 16.54 -34.16
CA LEU A 15 19.04 17.37 -32.98
C LEU A 15 18.30 18.73 -32.93
N ILE A 16 17.74 19.03 -31.74
CA ILE A 16 17.37 20.39 -31.35
C ILE A 16 18.60 21.08 -30.77
N VAL A 17 19.14 22.05 -31.50
CA VAL A 17 19.99 23.12 -30.95
C VAL A 17 19.06 24.29 -30.61
N ALA A 18 18.96 24.62 -29.32
CA ALA A 18 18.16 25.74 -28.85
C ALA A 18 18.98 27.04 -28.95
N THR A 19 18.53 27.98 -29.78
CA THR A 19 18.91 29.39 -29.69
C THR A 19 17.65 30.20 -29.37
N ILE A 20 17.68 30.87 -28.22
CA ILE A 20 16.62 31.71 -27.68
C ILE A 20 16.52 33.00 -28.50
N LEU A 21 15.32 33.35 -28.97
CA LEU A 21 14.89 34.73 -29.17
C LEU A 21 13.39 34.85 -28.88
N VAL A 22 13.09 35.71 -27.91
CA VAL A 22 11.79 36.13 -27.39
C VAL A 22 11.00 36.86 -28.48
N ILE A 23 9.70 36.55 -28.65
CA ILE A 23 8.62 37.49 -29.03
C ILE A 23 7.24 36.82 -28.79
N ASP A 24 6.40 37.57 -28.08
CA ASP A 24 4.93 37.59 -27.98
C ASP A 24 4.13 36.38 -27.45
N SER A 25 4.02 36.41 -26.13
CA SER A 25 2.88 36.03 -25.30
C SER A 25 1.55 36.64 -25.79
N PHE A 26 0.89 36.05 -26.79
CA PHE A 26 -0.56 36.21 -26.99
C PHE A 26 -1.25 35.09 -27.79
N TRP A 27 -0.57 33.96 -28.05
CA TRP A 27 -1.13 32.80 -28.76
C TRP A 27 -0.86 31.45 -28.07
N LEU A 28 -0.68 31.43 -26.75
CA LEU A 28 -0.52 30.21 -25.95
C LEU A 28 -1.67 30.02 -24.95
N GLN A 29 -2.91 30.28 -25.37
CA GLN A 29 -4.09 30.09 -24.52
C GLN A 29 -5.19 29.22 -25.15
N ILE A 30 -4.86 28.48 -26.21
CA ILE A 30 -5.73 27.47 -26.80
C ILE A 30 -4.82 26.29 -27.18
N LEU A 31 -5.06 25.11 -26.58
CA LEU A 31 -4.22 23.90 -26.53
C LEU A 31 -3.27 23.79 -25.32
N CYS A 32 -3.82 23.91 -24.11
CA CYS A 32 -3.38 23.04 -23.02
C CYS A 32 -4.48 21.99 -22.81
N GLU A 33 -4.41 20.87 -23.54
CA GLU A 33 -4.78 19.63 -22.87
C GLU A 33 -3.82 19.51 -21.69
N GLU A 34 -4.35 19.38 -20.48
CA GLU A 34 -3.53 19.05 -19.32
C GLU A 34 -2.77 17.77 -19.66
N ILE A 35 -1.48 17.90 -20.00
CA ILE A 35 -0.59 16.75 -20.07
C ILE A 35 -0.50 16.27 -18.62
N THR A 36 -1.34 15.29 -18.26
CA THR A 36 -1.20 14.54 -17.02
C THR A 36 0.19 13.94 -17.02
N THR A 37 1.09 14.55 -16.27
CA THR A 37 2.46 14.08 -16.12
C THR A 37 2.40 12.92 -15.13
N GLN A 38 2.46 11.70 -15.66
CA GLN A 38 2.65 10.50 -14.86
C GLN A 38 3.97 9.83 -15.21
N HIS A 39 4.65 9.31 -14.19
CA HIS A 39 5.82 8.46 -14.35
C HIS A 39 5.97 7.58 -13.10
N SER A 40 6.68 6.48 -13.22
CA SER A 40 6.99 5.59 -12.11
C SER A 40 8.50 5.37 -11.98
N ILE A 41 8.95 5.21 -10.74
CA ILE A 41 10.34 4.89 -10.40
C ILE A 41 10.28 3.76 -9.37
N GLY A 42 10.79 2.57 -9.73
CA GLY A 42 10.68 1.39 -8.89
C GLY A 42 9.21 1.04 -8.61
N CYS A 43 8.82 1.04 -7.33
CA CYS A 43 7.45 0.74 -6.89
C CYS A 43 6.64 1.99 -6.49
N THR A 44 7.08 3.17 -6.94
CA THR A 44 6.43 4.46 -6.65
C THR A 44 5.90 5.07 -7.94
N LEU A 45 4.66 5.55 -7.90
CA LEU A 45 3.95 6.17 -9.02
C LEU A 45 3.66 7.64 -8.70
N PHE A 46 4.02 8.52 -9.61
CA PHE A 46 3.76 9.96 -9.54
C PHE A 46 2.65 10.30 -10.52
N VAL A 47 1.59 10.96 -10.05
CA VAL A 47 0.45 11.37 -10.86
C VAL A 47 0.10 12.80 -10.48
N ASN A 48 0.35 13.76 -11.39
CA ASN A 48 0.16 15.18 -11.11
C ASN A 48 0.93 15.59 -9.83
N ASN A 49 0.22 16.09 -8.81
CA ASN A 49 0.80 16.49 -7.51
C ASN A 49 0.64 15.42 -6.41
N SER A 50 0.26 14.20 -6.78
CA SER A 50 0.07 13.06 -5.88
C SER A 50 1.13 12.01 -6.10
N THR A 51 1.55 11.34 -5.03
CA THR A 51 2.51 10.24 -5.09
C THR A 51 1.93 9.02 -4.42
N TYR A 52 2.08 7.88 -5.05
CA TYR A 52 1.58 6.60 -4.57
C TYR A 52 2.78 5.67 -4.37
N ASP A 53 2.89 5.05 -3.21
CA ASP A 53 4.04 4.21 -2.86
C ASP A 53 3.60 2.80 -2.49
N LEU A 54 3.82 1.87 -3.43
CA LEU A 54 3.53 0.45 -3.26
C LEU A 54 4.72 -0.34 -2.72
N SER A 55 5.89 0.30 -2.50
CA SER A 55 7.08 -0.38 -1.95
C SER A 55 6.84 -1.14 -0.63
N PRO A 56 5.93 -0.74 0.28
CA PRO A 56 5.63 -1.53 1.49
C PRO A 56 5.02 -2.90 1.19
N LEU A 57 4.41 -3.08 0.01
CA LEU A 57 3.86 -4.34 -0.44
C LEU A 57 4.90 -5.23 -1.11
N GLN A 58 6.11 -4.74 -1.38
CA GLN A 58 7.16 -5.58 -1.93
C GLN A 58 7.67 -6.57 -0.87
N ARG A 59 7.51 -7.86 -1.14
CA ARG A 59 8.01 -8.94 -0.29
C ARG A 59 9.44 -9.30 -0.67
N THR A 60 10.35 -9.35 0.30
CA THR A 60 11.78 -9.64 0.07
C THR A 60 12.32 -10.68 1.05
N GLY A 61 13.40 -11.37 0.66
CA GLY A 61 14.10 -12.32 1.52
C GLY A 61 13.22 -13.48 2.00
N SER A 62 12.98 -13.55 3.31
CA SER A 62 12.23 -14.65 3.94
C SER A 62 10.71 -14.44 4.03
N GLU A 63 10.20 -13.32 3.51
CA GLU A 63 8.78 -12.98 3.57
C GLU A 63 7.95 -13.80 2.55
N VAL A 64 6.75 -14.21 2.97
CA VAL A 64 5.81 -14.96 2.13
C VAL A 64 5.09 -14.00 1.18
N GLY A 65 4.97 -14.38 -0.10
CA GLY A 65 4.18 -13.65 -1.10
C GLY A 65 2.69 -13.68 -0.78
N PHE A 66 1.94 -12.78 -1.40
CA PHE A 66 0.50 -12.72 -1.18
C PHE A 66 -0.20 -13.85 -1.91
N GLU A 67 -1.02 -14.59 -1.19
CA GLU A 67 -1.96 -15.53 -1.79
C GLU A 67 -3.25 -14.78 -2.16
N ALA A 68 -3.68 -14.93 -3.42
CA ALA A 68 -4.88 -14.29 -3.93
C ALA A 68 -6.13 -15.15 -3.69
N TYR A 69 -7.25 -14.48 -3.42
CA TYR A 69 -8.56 -15.13 -3.44
C TYR A 69 -9.03 -15.35 -4.87
N ILE A 70 -9.67 -16.50 -5.14
CA ILE A 70 -10.20 -16.83 -6.47
C ILE A 70 -11.72 -16.64 -6.43
N ALA A 71 -12.21 -15.57 -7.06
CA ALA A 71 -13.64 -15.31 -7.18
C ALA A 71 -14.29 -16.10 -8.34
N THR A 72 -13.50 -16.50 -9.33
CA THR A 72 -14.01 -17.19 -10.53
C THR A 72 -14.41 -18.64 -10.25
N TYR A 73 -15.70 -18.98 -10.41
CA TYR A 73 -16.14 -20.37 -10.46
C TYR A 73 -15.90 -20.97 -11.85
N SER A 74 -14.75 -21.61 -12.04
CA SER A 74 -14.47 -22.38 -13.26
C SER A 74 -15.12 -23.76 -13.14
N LYS A 75 -15.91 -24.18 -14.15
CA LYS A 75 -16.33 -25.58 -14.25
C LYS A 75 -15.08 -26.48 -14.22
N PRO A 76 -15.04 -27.58 -13.43
CA PRO A 76 -13.84 -28.40 -13.21
C PRO A 76 -13.14 -28.96 -14.46
N ASN A 77 -13.80 -28.96 -15.63
CA ASN A 77 -13.34 -29.69 -16.81
C ASN A 77 -12.75 -28.82 -17.94
N SER A 78 -12.55 -27.51 -17.75
CA SER A 78 -11.83 -26.70 -18.75
C SER A 78 -10.34 -26.68 -18.44
N LYS A 79 -9.54 -27.49 -19.16
CA LYS A 79 -8.07 -27.50 -19.07
C LYS A 79 -7.51 -26.06 -19.12
N GLY A 80 -6.70 -25.69 -18.12
CA GLY A 80 -5.98 -24.41 -18.06
C GLY A 80 -6.71 -23.24 -17.39
N ARG A 81 -7.88 -23.45 -16.78
CA ARG A 81 -8.52 -22.45 -15.90
C ARG A 81 -8.11 -22.64 -14.45
N ILE A 82 -7.91 -21.54 -13.74
CA ILE A 82 -7.65 -21.53 -12.30
C ILE A 82 -8.97 -21.83 -11.57
N GLY A 83 -8.95 -22.85 -10.71
CA GLY A 83 -10.07 -23.29 -9.89
C GLY A 83 -9.85 -23.04 -8.40
N ILE A 84 -10.89 -23.28 -7.59
CA ILE A 84 -10.87 -23.02 -6.13
C ILE A 84 -9.80 -23.81 -5.36
N LYS A 85 -9.37 -24.96 -5.90
CA LYS A 85 -8.31 -25.78 -5.32
C LYS A 85 -6.90 -25.26 -5.62
N ASP A 86 -6.77 -24.39 -6.60
CA ASP A 86 -5.47 -23.84 -7.01
C ASP A 86 -5.11 -22.68 -6.09
N ALA A 87 -3.81 -22.47 -5.88
CA ALA A 87 -3.30 -21.30 -5.16
C ALA A 87 -2.61 -20.36 -6.15
N VAL A 88 -2.86 -19.06 -6.04
CA VAL A 88 -2.15 -18.04 -6.82
C VAL A 88 -1.35 -17.17 -5.88
N TYR A 89 -0.03 -17.20 -6.04
CA TYR A 89 0.91 -16.39 -5.26
C TYR A 89 1.40 -15.21 -6.09
N LEU A 90 1.50 -14.05 -5.46
CA LEU A 90 2.00 -12.84 -6.10
C LEU A 90 2.91 -12.01 -5.21
N ASN A 91 3.78 -11.24 -5.86
CA ASN A 91 4.58 -10.19 -5.25
C ASN A 91 4.34 -8.86 -5.98
N ILE A 92 4.56 -7.74 -5.28
CA ILE A 92 4.35 -6.39 -5.79
C ILE A 92 5.70 -5.75 -6.09
N CYS A 93 5.91 -5.33 -7.35
CA CYS A 93 7.15 -4.74 -7.85
C CYS A 93 8.41 -5.59 -7.54
N GLY A 94 8.27 -6.91 -7.51
CA GLY A 94 9.34 -7.82 -7.14
C GLY A 94 9.07 -9.24 -7.63
N ALA A 95 10.13 -10.05 -7.69
CA ALA A 95 10.00 -11.49 -7.91
C ALA A 95 9.58 -12.21 -6.62
N LEU A 96 8.91 -13.35 -6.74
CA LEU A 96 8.55 -14.22 -5.62
C LEU A 96 9.83 -14.71 -4.90
N SER A 97 9.80 -14.74 -3.56
CA SER A 97 10.89 -15.25 -2.73
C SER A 97 10.90 -16.79 -2.65
N GLU A 98 12.06 -17.38 -2.37
CA GLU A 98 12.27 -18.83 -2.30
C GLU A 98 11.36 -19.57 -1.30
N LYS A 99 10.82 -18.88 -0.30
CA LYS A 99 9.93 -19.47 0.72
C LYS A 99 8.46 -19.61 0.27
N ILE A 100 8.14 -19.34 -1.00
CA ILE A 100 6.76 -19.33 -1.48
C ILE A 100 6.38 -20.66 -2.15
N GLY A 101 5.40 -21.34 -1.54
CA GLY A 101 4.47 -22.29 -2.16
C GLY A 101 5.08 -23.36 -3.06
N ASP A 102 5.70 -24.39 -2.47
CA ASP A 102 6.00 -25.66 -3.15
C ASP A 102 6.60 -25.51 -4.57
N GLY A 103 7.65 -24.70 -4.73
CA GLY A 103 8.47 -24.69 -5.95
C GLY A 103 8.25 -23.55 -6.94
N CYS A 104 7.35 -22.58 -6.68
CA CYS A 104 7.12 -21.45 -7.62
C CYS A 104 8.38 -20.61 -7.88
N ALA A 105 9.05 -20.14 -6.83
CA ALA A 105 10.28 -19.34 -6.97
C ALA A 105 11.50 -20.19 -7.38
N ILE A 106 11.48 -21.50 -7.07
CA ILE A 106 12.54 -22.44 -7.44
C ILE A 106 12.48 -22.76 -8.95
N ASN A 107 11.27 -22.99 -9.47
CA ASN A 107 11.06 -23.43 -10.85
C ASN A 107 11.01 -22.27 -11.85
N HIS A 108 10.71 -21.04 -11.40
CA HIS A 108 10.50 -19.89 -12.27
C HIS A 108 11.22 -18.63 -11.76
N THR A 109 12.44 -18.41 -12.23
CA THR A 109 13.22 -17.20 -11.91
C THR A 109 12.49 -15.94 -12.40
N ASN A 110 12.48 -14.89 -11.58
CA ASN A 110 11.77 -13.61 -11.84
C ASN A 110 10.24 -13.69 -11.88
N SER A 111 9.62 -14.82 -11.57
CA SER A 111 8.16 -14.91 -11.49
C SER A 111 7.63 -13.96 -10.42
N ALA A 112 6.78 -13.02 -10.82
CA ALA A 112 6.07 -12.12 -9.92
C ALA A 112 4.72 -12.70 -9.51
N VAL A 113 4.13 -13.52 -10.38
CA VAL A 113 2.82 -14.16 -10.19
C VAL A 113 2.90 -15.61 -10.65
N CYS A 114 2.58 -16.54 -9.74
CA CYS A 114 2.68 -17.97 -9.96
C CYS A 114 1.42 -18.69 -9.50
N VAL A 115 1.00 -19.69 -10.27
CA VAL A 115 -0.12 -20.59 -9.94
C VAL A 115 0.44 -21.92 -9.49
N ARG A 116 -0.08 -22.48 -8.39
CA ARG A 116 0.11 -23.87 -7.98
C ARG A 116 -1.20 -24.61 -8.14
N TYR A 117 -1.20 -25.64 -8.98
CA TYR A 117 -2.40 -26.43 -9.25
C TYR A 117 -2.67 -27.41 -8.11
N GLY A 118 -3.86 -27.38 -7.53
CA GLY A 118 -4.18 -28.15 -6.32
C GLY A 118 -4.20 -29.67 -6.52
N ASP A 119 -4.52 -30.13 -7.73
CA ASP A 119 -4.62 -31.56 -8.03
C ASP A 119 -3.25 -32.21 -8.36
N THR A 120 -2.29 -31.45 -8.92
CA THR A 120 -0.98 -31.98 -9.35
C THR A 120 0.20 -31.42 -8.56
N ASN A 121 0.01 -30.36 -7.76
CA ASN A 121 1.05 -29.53 -7.16
C ASN A 121 2.05 -28.93 -8.18
N GLU A 122 1.74 -28.97 -9.47
CA GLU A 122 2.58 -28.32 -10.49
C GLU A 122 2.49 -26.79 -10.37
N THR A 123 3.62 -26.12 -10.58
CA THR A 123 3.73 -24.67 -10.50
C THR A 123 3.93 -24.05 -11.89
N ARG A 124 3.25 -22.93 -12.17
CA ARG A 124 3.36 -22.20 -13.43
C ARG A 124 3.46 -20.69 -13.20
N SER A 125 4.52 -20.08 -13.71
CA SER A 125 4.61 -18.61 -13.82
C SER A 125 3.60 -18.08 -14.83
N ILE A 126 2.85 -17.04 -14.43
CA ILE A 126 1.88 -16.35 -15.30
C ILE A 126 2.19 -14.85 -15.45
N GLY A 127 3.18 -14.32 -14.73
CA GLY A 127 3.68 -12.96 -14.88
C GLY A 127 5.06 -12.79 -14.26
N GLU A 128 5.90 -11.97 -14.87
CA GLU A 128 7.30 -11.76 -14.47
C GLU A 128 7.58 -10.32 -14.04
N HIS A 129 8.53 -10.16 -13.11
CA HIS A 129 9.02 -8.85 -12.71
C HIS A 129 10.39 -8.55 -13.34
N ASN A 130 10.43 -7.56 -14.24
CA ASN A 130 11.63 -6.89 -14.71
C ASN A 130 11.24 -5.59 -15.43
N ASN A 131 12.22 -4.75 -15.78
CA ASN A 131 12.00 -3.43 -16.40
C ASN A 131 11.16 -3.45 -17.70
N ASN A 132 11.07 -4.59 -18.40
CA ASN A 132 10.34 -4.73 -19.66
C ASN A 132 9.02 -5.51 -19.51
N LYS A 133 8.86 -6.28 -18.42
CA LYS A 133 7.71 -7.14 -18.15
C LYS A 133 6.82 -6.61 -17.01
N THR A 134 7.15 -5.48 -16.42
CA THR A 134 6.33 -4.80 -15.41
C THR A 134 5.98 -3.38 -15.84
N SER A 135 4.72 -3.01 -15.71
CA SER A 135 4.24 -1.65 -15.94
C SER A 135 3.42 -1.18 -14.75
N LEU A 136 3.70 0.03 -14.27
CA LEU A 136 2.97 0.69 -13.18
C LEU A 136 2.47 2.03 -13.68
N THR A 137 1.15 2.16 -13.81
CA THR A 137 0.49 3.35 -14.38
C THR A 137 -0.75 3.73 -13.58
N TRP A 138 -1.26 4.93 -13.82
CA TRP A 138 -2.52 5.40 -13.28
C TRP A 138 -3.65 5.25 -14.30
N ASN A 139 -4.80 4.75 -13.85
CA ASN A 139 -6.03 4.76 -14.61
C ASN A 139 -6.94 5.88 -14.11
N HIS A 140 -7.06 6.95 -14.91
CA HIS A 140 -7.91 8.10 -14.62
C HIS A 140 -9.40 7.78 -14.63
N VAL A 141 -9.83 6.73 -15.35
CA VAL A 141 -11.24 6.34 -15.46
C VAL A 141 -11.71 5.66 -14.17
N THR A 142 -10.89 4.76 -13.63
CA THR A 142 -11.22 4.01 -12.40
C THR A 142 -10.64 4.65 -11.14
N ASN A 143 -9.91 5.76 -11.27
CA ASN A 143 -9.21 6.45 -10.18
C ASN A 143 -8.36 5.47 -9.35
N SER A 144 -7.54 4.67 -10.04
CA SER A 144 -6.82 3.53 -9.45
C SER A 144 -5.44 3.34 -10.05
N ILE A 145 -4.59 2.61 -9.33
CA ILE A 145 -3.27 2.20 -9.82
C ILE A 145 -3.43 0.91 -10.63
N GLN A 146 -2.79 0.85 -11.80
CA GLN A 146 -2.70 -0.34 -12.63
C GLN A 146 -1.28 -0.89 -12.56
N LEU A 147 -1.14 -2.11 -12.06
CA LEU A 147 0.11 -2.86 -12.06
C LEU A 147 -0.05 -4.06 -12.98
N VAL A 148 0.72 -4.07 -14.06
CA VAL A 148 0.65 -5.10 -15.10
C VAL A 148 1.93 -5.91 -15.11
N TYR A 149 1.79 -7.23 -15.05
CA TYR A 149 2.87 -8.18 -15.29
C TYR A 149 2.62 -8.93 -16.59
N TYR A 150 3.65 -8.97 -17.44
CA TYR A 150 3.62 -9.72 -18.69
C TYR A 150 4.32 -11.07 -18.49
N GLY A 151 3.63 -12.15 -18.84
CA GLY A 151 4.24 -13.47 -19.02
C GLY A 151 4.55 -13.73 -20.49
N ASP A 152 4.77 -15.00 -20.85
CA ASP A 152 5.00 -15.39 -22.26
C ASP A 152 3.68 -15.46 -23.04
N ASN A 153 2.67 -16.10 -22.46
CA ASN A 153 1.32 -16.26 -23.04
C ASN A 153 0.23 -15.75 -22.10
N SER A 154 0.59 -14.81 -21.22
CA SER A 154 -0.29 -14.31 -20.19
C SER A 154 -0.05 -12.84 -19.86
N ILE A 155 -1.11 -12.17 -19.43
CA ILE A 155 -1.06 -10.81 -18.90
C ILE A 155 -1.79 -10.84 -17.57
N VAL A 156 -1.13 -10.42 -16.51
CA VAL A 156 -1.74 -10.21 -15.20
C VAL A 156 -1.96 -8.72 -15.04
N ASN A 157 -3.22 -8.29 -15.00
CA ASN A 157 -3.57 -6.89 -14.74
C ASN A 157 -4.16 -6.76 -13.34
N MET A 158 -3.43 -6.07 -12.46
CA MET A 158 -3.86 -5.78 -11.10
C MET A 158 -4.34 -4.34 -10.98
N THR A 159 -5.59 -4.17 -10.57
CA THR A 159 -6.17 -2.87 -10.23
C THR A 159 -6.11 -2.66 -8.72
N LEU A 160 -5.32 -1.69 -8.26
CA LEU A 160 -5.22 -1.34 -6.84
C LEU A 160 -6.05 -0.09 -6.54
N PHE A 161 -7.01 -0.23 -5.61
CA PHE A 161 -7.88 0.87 -5.18
C PHE A 161 -7.46 1.38 -3.80
N CYS A 162 -7.46 2.71 -3.63
CA CYS A 162 -7.29 3.31 -2.32
C CYS A 162 -8.43 2.91 -1.37
N ARG A 163 -8.08 2.24 -0.27
CA ARG A 163 -8.97 2.00 0.87
C ARG A 163 -8.27 2.41 2.15
N GLU A 164 -8.56 3.61 2.62
CA GLU A 164 -7.94 4.17 3.82
C GLU A 164 -8.08 3.24 5.04
N GLY A 165 -6.97 3.02 5.73
CA GLY A 165 -6.89 2.20 6.93
C GLY A 165 -6.82 0.69 6.68
N VAL A 166 -7.15 0.19 5.48
CA VAL A 166 -7.13 -1.24 5.17
C VAL A 166 -5.72 -1.67 4.77
N PHE A 167 -4.95 -2.31 5.66
CA PHE A 167 -3.54 -2.69 5.42
C PHE A 167 -3.32 -4.20 5.23
N ASP A 168 -4.30 -5.02 5.55
CA ASP A 168 -4.22 -6.48 5.64
C ASP A 168 -5.18 -7.22 4.69
N SER A 169 -5.72 -6.50 3.70
CA SER A 169 -6.54 -7.09 2.63
C SER A 169 -5.69 -7.88 1.63
N ARG A 170 -6.36 -8.64 0.75
CA ARG A 170 -5.72 -9.49 -0.27
C ARG A 170 -6.12 -9.12 -1.69
N PRO A 171 -5.28 -9.48 -2.67
CA PRO A 171 -5.65 -9.44 -4.07
C PRO A 171 -6.73 -10.51 -4.35
N ILE A 172 -7.67 -10.17 -5.23
CA ILE A 172 -8.78 -11.04 -5.63
C ILE A 172 -8.70 -11.23 -7.14
N LEU A 173 -8.59 -12.47 -7.61
CA LEU A 173 -8.72 -12.83 -9.02
C LEU A 173 -10.20 -12.77 -9.40
N MET A 174 -10.57 -11.69 -10.08
CA MET A 174 -11.95 -11.42 -10.52
C MET A 174 -12.30 -12.21 -11.78
N GLU A 175 -11.36 -12.30 -12.72
CA GLU A 175 -11.66 -12.88 -14.03
C GLU A 175 -10.43 -13.47 -14.73
N GLN A 176 -10.64 -14.53 -15.51
CA GLN A 176 -9.65 -15.11 -16.43
C GLN A 176 -10.25 -15.16 -17.85
N LYS A 177 -9.66 -14.40 -18.78
CA LYS A 177 -10.06 -14.34 -20.20
C LYS A 177 -9.02 -14.98 -21.10
N PHE A 178 -9.41 -16.01 -21.85
CA PHE A 178 -8.57 -16.58 -22.89
C PHE A 178 -8.96 -16.07 -24.28
N SER A 179 -8.02 -15.44 -24.98
CA SER A 179 -8.20 -15.02 -26.37
C SER A 179 -7.61 -16.07 -27.32
N LYS A 180 -8.49 -16.77 -28.05
CA LYS A 180 -8.06 -17.74 -29.09
C LYS A 180 -7.28 -17.07 -30.22
N LYS A 181 -7.56 -15.80 -30.54
CA LYS A 181 -6.93 -15.06 -31.65
C LYS A 181 -5.47 -14.73 -31.38
N SER A 182 -5.16 -14.33 -30.14
CA SER A 182 -3.81 -13.96 -29.72
C SER A 182 -3.08 -15.05 -28.95
N ASN A 183 -3.77 -16.15 -28.58
CA ASN A 183 -3.27 -17.19 -27.69
C ASN A 183 -2.77 -16.67 -26.33
N ILE A 184 -3.37 -15.56 -25.85
CA ILE A 184 -3.01 -14.91 -24.58
C ILE A 184 -4.14 -15.10 -23.58
N THR A 185 -3.76 -15.40 -22.34
CA THR A 185 -4.67 -15.37 -21.19
C THR A 185 -4.50 -14.10 -20.37
N VAL A 186 -5.58 -13.36 -20.15
CA VAL A 186 -5.59 -12.17 -19.29
C VAL A 186 -6.21 -12.54 -17.95
N TYR A 187 -5.50 -12.26 -16.86
CA TYR A 187 -5.96 -12.42 -15.49
C TYR A 187 -6.21 -11.03 -14.89
N LEU A 188 -7.43 -10.79 -14.44
CA LEU A 188 -7.85 -9.51 -13.87
C LEU A 188 -7.95 -9.63 -12.36
N PHE A 189 -7.12 -8.87 -11.65
CA PHE A 189 -7.13 -8.81 -10.19
C PHE A 189 -7.63 -7.45 -9.70
N GLU A 190 -8.31 -7.47 -8.57
CA GLU A 190 -8.63 -6.27 -7.80
C GLU A 190 -8.02 -6.36 -6.40
N TRP A 191 -7.51 -5.24 -5.90
CA TRP A 191 -6.98 -5.16 -4.54
C TRP A 191 -7.25 -3.79 -3.92
N GLY A 192 -8.17 -3.73 -2.96
CA GLY A 192 -8.42 -2.51 -2.19
C GLY A 192 -7.53 -2.44 -0.96
N ILE A 193 -6.56 -1.51 -0.92
CA ILE A 193 -5.57 -1.40 0.16
C ILE A 193 -5.14 0.05 0.40
N SER A 194 -4.73 0.36 1.62
CA SER A 194 -4.36 1.72 2.04
C SER A 194 -3.05 2.20 1.43
N TYR A 195 -2.19 1.31 0.95
CA TYR A 195 -0.95 1.70 0.23
C TYR A 195 -1.23 2.21 -1.19
N ALA A 196 -2.42 1.94 -1.75
CA ALA A 196 -2.85 2.50 -3.02
C ALA A 196 -3.47 3.90 -2.88
N CYS A 197 -3.47 4.48 -1.67
CA CYS A 197 -3.88 5.86 -1.42
C CYS A 197 -2.74 6.84 -1.69
N PRO A 198 -3.04 8.09 -2.12
CA PRO A 198 -2.01 9.10 -2.31
C PRO A 198 -1.33 9.38 -0.97
N LEU A 199 0.00 9.43 -0.99
CA LEU A 199 0.82 9.83 0.14
C LEU A 199 0.53 11.31 0.44
N ALA A 200 -0.12 11.56 1.57
CA ALA A 200 -0.15 12.89 2.15
C ALA A 200 1.27 13.34 2.53
N ILE A 201 1.54 14.65 2.46
CA ILE A 201 2.76 15.22 3.03
C ILE A 201 2.79 14.89 4.52
N LYS A 202 3.78 14.11 4.95
CA LYS A 202 3.94 13.77 6.37
C LYS A 202 5.04 14.63 6.96
N LYS A 203 4.73 15.28 8.09
CA LYS A 203 5.71 15.99 8.90
C LYS A 203 6.03 15.18 10.14
N GLY A 204 7.30 15.09 10.48
CA GLY A 204 7.79 14.47 11.71
C GLY A 204 8.65 15.43 12.48
N SER A 205 8.75 15.23 13.80
CA SER A 205 9.65 15.96 14.69
C SER A 205 10.75 15.02 15.21
N ASP A 206 11.79 15.59 15.83
CA ASP A 206 12.86 14.83 16.48
C ASP A 206 13.54 13.80 15.57
N CYS A 207 13.64 14.11 14.27
CA CYS A 207 14.24 13.24 13.25
C CYS A 207 13.47 11.93 12.99
N ILE A 208 12.17 11.91 13.33
CA ILE A 208 11.32 10.72 13.26
C ILE A 208 9.98 11.06 12.60
N ILE A 209 9.54 10.25 11.64
CA ILE A 209 8.17 10.29 11.10
C ILE A 209 7.41 9.05 11.58
N ARG A 210 6.19 9.27 12.05
CA ARG A 210 5.26 8.23 12.48
C ARG A 210 4.08 8.11 11.51
N ASP A 211 3.44 6.96 11.47
CA ASP A 211 2.18 6.78 10.76
C ASP A 211 0.97 7.22 11.61
N GLU A 212 -0.23 6.99 11.09
CA GLU A 212 -1.50 7.34 11.75
C GLU A 212 -1.71 6.59 13.09
N ASN A 213 -1.00 5.47 13.29
CA ASN A 213 -1.08 4.63 14.48
C ASN A 213 0.09 4.91 15.45
N ASP A 214 0.81 6.02 15.27
CA ASP A 214 1.98 6.42 16.07
C ASP A 214 3.18 5.45 15.92
N VAL A 215 3.19 4.60 14.89
CA VAL A 215 4.29 3.68 14.60
C VAL A 215 5.40 4.42 13.87
N VAL A 216 6.63 4.28 14.35
CA VAL A 216 7.82 4.87 13.70
C VAL A 216 8.06 4.22 12.34
N VAL A 217 7.82 4.99 11.27
CA VAL A 217 8.00 4.54 9.88
C VAL A 217 9.32 5.02 9.28
N TYR A 218 9.85 6.16 9.74
CA TYR A 218 11.19 6.64 9.39
C TYR A 218 11.89 7.12 10.65
N ASN A 219 13.14 6.69 10.84
CA ASN A 219 13.97 7.12 11.96
C ASN A 219 15.38 7.45 11.47
N LEU A 220 15.66 8.74 11.35
CA LEU A 220 16.96 9.24 10.89
C LEU A 220 17.89 9.65 12.05
N THR A 221 17.48 9.42 13.31
CA THR A 221 18.32 9.76 14.50
C THR A 221 19.68 9.08 14.46
N GLN A 222 19.75 7.86 13.91
CA GLN A 222 21.00 7.11 13.73
C GLN A 222 22.00 7.77 12.76
N LEU A 223 21.55 8.70 11.92
CA LEU A 223 22.42 9.46 11.02
C LEU A 223 23.03 10.70 11.70
N ARG A 224 22.58 11.08 12.90
CA ARG A 224 23.17 12.20 13.64
C ARG A 224 24.56 11.79 14.11
N LYS A 225 25.60 12.49 13.64
CA LYS A 225 26.97 12.27 14.13
C LYS A 225 27.23 13.05 15.42
N PRO A 226 28.16 12.59 16.26
CA PRO A 226 28.61 13.37 17.43
C PRO A 226 29.15 14.75 17.04
N HIS A 227 29.81 14.86 15.88
CA HIS A 227 30.46 16.08 15.39
C HIS A 227 29.87 16.60 14.09
N TYR A 228 30.22 15.99 12.95
CA TYR A 228 29.75 16.40 11.62
C TYR A 228 30.11 15.37 10.53
N TYR A 229 29.50 15.53 9.37
CA TYR A 229 29.97 15.04 8.08
C TYR A 229 30.77 16.13 7.38
N GLN A 230 31.89 15.75 6.73
CA GLN A 230 32.70 16.65 5.93
C GLN A 230 32.64 16.26 4.46
N LEU A 231 32.29 17.23 3.61
CA LEU A 231 32.14 17.06 2.17
C LEU A 231 33.11 17.98 1.44
N ASN A 232 34.08 17.37 0.74
CA ASN A 232 35.08 18.12 -0.02
C ASN A 232 34.61 18.23 -1.48
N THR A 233 34.46 19.45 -1.98
CA THR A 233 34.26 19.73 -3.40
C THR A 233 35.50 20.40 -3.99
N SER A 234 35.56 20.60 -5.31
CA SER A 234 36.69 21.27 -5.97
C SER A 234 36.87 22.73 -5.56
N LYS A 235 35.85 23.39 -4.99
CA LYS A 235 35.86 24.82 -4.65
C LYS A 235 35.70 25.12 -3.16
N ASN A 236 34.94 24.29 -2.44
CA ASN A 236 34.55 24.55 -1.06
C ASN A 236 34.53 23.26 -0.24
N ILE A 237 34.66 23.39 1.09
CA ILE A 237 34.41 22.32 2.04
C ILE A 237 33.09 22.61 2.75
N TYR A 238 32.19 21.62 2.79
CA TYR A 238 30.93 21.71 3.52
C TYR A 238 30.97 20.82 4.76
N TYR A 239 30.52 21.35 5.89
CA TYR A 239 30.32 20.65 7.14
C TYR A 239 28.83 20.62 7.44
N ILE A 240 28.28 19.43 7.68
CA ILE A 240 26.85 19.24 7.89
C ILE A 240 26.60 18.18 8.94
N ASN A 241 25.55 18.32 9.74
CA ASN A 241 25.08 17.24 10.60
C ASN A 241 23.59 16.97 10.35
N VAL A 242 23.13 15.75 10.61
CA VAL A 242 21.73 15.36 10.40
C VAL A 242 20.94 15.59 11.69
N CYS A 243 19.82 16.28 11.55
CA CYS A 243 18.91 16.63 12.64
C CYS A 243 19.58 17.33 13.83
N GLY A 244 20.67 18.07 13.64
CA GLY A 244 21.48 18.56 14.73
C GLY A 244 22.56 19.53 14.25
N SER A 245 23.25 20.15 15.20
CA SER A 245 24.32 21.09 14.90
C SER A 245 25.63 20.38 14.57
N VAL A 246 26.46 21.07 13.79
CA VAL A 246 27.89 20.82 13.65
C VAL A 246 28.57 21.20 14.97
N THR A 247 29.33 20.26 15.54
CA THR A 247 30.11 20.48 16.77
C THR A 247 31.59 20.16 16.55
N GLY A 248 32.48 20.68 17.41
CA GLY A 248 33.92 20.41 17.32
C GLY A 248 34.67 21.24 16.27
N LEU A 249 34.00 22.15 15.57
CA LEU A 249 34.61 23.08 14.62
C LEU A 249 34.24 24.53 14.96
N ASN A 250 35.18 25.30 15.52
CA ASN A 250 34.92 26.65 16.02
C ASN A 250 34.25 27.59 15.00
N LEU A 251 34.59 27.46 13.71
CA LEU A 251 34.05 28.31 12.63
C LEU A 251 32.59 27.98 12.25
N CYS A 252 32.11 26.79 12.55
CA CYS A 252 30.78 26.31 12.14
C CYS A 252 29.94 25.82 13.33
N ASN A 253 30.43 26.02 14.55
CA ASN A 253 29.79 25.52 15.75
C ASN A 253 28.37 26.09 15.84
N THR A 254 27.40 25.29 16.28
CA THR A 254 25.97 25.64 16.39
C THR A 254 25.18 25.73 15.08
N TYR A 255 25.82 25.70 13.90
CA TYR A 255 25.11 25.69 12.61
C TYR A 255 24.66 24.27 12.25
N GLY A 256 23.57 24.12 11.49
CA GLY A 256 23.18 22.82 10.95
C GLY A 256 24.05 22.42 9.75
N SER A 257 24.41 23.42 8.94
CA SER A 257 25.26 23.29 7.77
C SER A 257 26.12 24.53 7.57
N CYS A 258 27.36 24.34 7.12
CA CYS A 258 28.36 25.38 7.02
C CYS A 258 29.27 25.16 5.82
N GLN A 259 29.55 26.22 5.08
CA GLN A 259 30.56 26.23 4.02
C GLN A 259 31.81 26.94 4.50
N VAL A 260 32.97 26.34 4.27
CA VAL A 260 34.27 26.93 4.62
C VAL A 260 35.10 27.15 3.37
N LYS A 261 35.63 28.36 3.24
CA LYS A 261 36.54 28.79 2.18
C LYS A 261 37.59 29.75 2.75
N ASP A 262 38.86 29.51 2.47
CA ASP A 262 39.98 30.41 2.81
C ASP A 262 39.95 30.92 4.28
N LYS A 263 39.69 30.02 5.24
CA LYS A 263 39.54 30.27 6.70
C LYS A 263 38.32 31.10 7.12
N SER A 264 37.45 31.48 6.19
CA SER A 264 36.13 32.05 6.47
C SER A 264 35.05 30.97 6.43
N SER A 265 34.00 31.13 7.24
CA SER A 265 32.83 30.25 7.25
C SER A 265 31.56 31.02 6.91
N VAL A 266 30.63 30.32 6.28
CA VAL A 266 29.33 30.82 5.87
C VAL A 266 28.28 29.88 6.46
N ASN A 267 27.39 30.42 7.29
CA ASN A 267 26.25 29.67 7.84
C ASN A 267 25.24 29.38 6.72
N LEU A 268 24.99 28.10 6.45
CA LEU A 268 24.04 27.65 5.44
C LEU A 268 22.67 27.26 6.03
N GLY A 269 22.45 27.55 7.32
CA GLY A 269 21.19 27.32 8.02
C GLY A 269 21.39 26.79 9.44
N PHE A 270 20.48 27.16 10.34
CA PHE A 270 20.43 26.65 11.70
C PHE A 270 19.85 25.23 11.75
N PRO A 271 20.28 24.40 12.72
CA PRO A 271 19.84 23.02 12.80
C PRO A 271 18.33 22.93 13.05
N ASN A 272 17.71 21.97 12.40
CA ASN A 272 16.32 21.58 12.53
C ASN A 272 16.27 20.06 12.73
N SER A 273 15.20 19.53 13.32
CA SER A 273 14.94 18.09 13.39
C SER A 273 13.62 17.69 12.76
N ASP A 274 12.90 18.64 12.17
CA ASP A 274 11.63 18.38 11.51
C ASP A 274 11.87 17.80 10.13
N LEU A 275 11.32 16.61 9.90
CA LEU A 275 11.39 15.89 8.63
C LEU A 275 10.11 16.11 7.85
N ILE A 276 10.27 16.25 6.54
CA ILE A 276 9.16 16.35 5.59
C ILE A 276 9.27 15.16 4.65
N TYR A 277 8.25 14.32 4.61
CA TYR A 277 8.13 13.29 3.59
C TYR A 277 7.15 13.75 2.52
N GLU A 278 7.66 13.93 1.31
CA GLU A 278 6.91 14.44 0.16
C GLU A 278 7.45 13.78 -1.10
N GLY A 279 6.57 13.27 -1.97
CA GLY A 279 7.01 12.75 -3.27
C GLY A 279 7.97 11.57 -3.18
N GLY A 280 7.80 10.67 -2.21
CA GLY A 280 8.69 9.52 -2.03
C GLY A 280 10.07 9.87 -1.47
N THR A 281 10.34 11.15 -1.17
CA THR A 281 11.63 11.64 -0.68
C THR A 281 11.48 12.23 0.71
N LEU A 282 12.40 11.89 1.62
CA LEU A 282 12.52 12.56 2.91
C LEU A 282 13.37 13.82 2.75
N LYS A 283 12.92 14.94 3.30
CA LYS A 283 13.61 16.22 3.26
C LYS A 283 13.85 16.73 4.68
N LEU A 284 15.05 17.24 4.91
CA LEU A 284 15.40 18.04 6.08
C LEU A 284 15.89 19.40 5.61
N VAL A 285 15.29 20.47 6.14
CA VAL A 285 15.59 21.84 5.73
C VAL A 285 16.13 22.63 6.91
N TYR A 286 17.31 23.24 6.71
CA TYR A 286 17.92 24.20 7.63
C TYR A 286 17.81 25.60 7.05
N GLU A 287 17.16 26.50 7.77
CA GLU A 287 16.86 27.85 7.30
C GLU A 287 17.63 28.91 8.12
N ASN A 288 17.44 30.18 7.76
CA ASN A 288 17.97 31.33 8.49
C ASN A 288 19.50 31.38 8.59
N GLY A 289 20.21 30.96 7.53
CA GLY A 289 21.66 31.14 7.40
C GLY A 289 22.08 32.60 7.19
N THR A 290 23.32 32.85 6.78
CA THR A 290 23.77 34.20 6.42
C THR A 290 23.09 34.72 5.16
N ASP A 291 23.12 36.04 4.94
CA ASP A 291 22.58 36.64 3.72
C ASP A 291 23.30 36.14 2.48
N TYR A 292 22.55 35.58 1.52
CA TYR A 292 23.08 34.98 0.30
C TYR A 292 23.88 35.99 -0.51
N ASN A 293 23.32 37.19 -0.71
CA ASN A 293 24.00 38.36 -1.26
C ASN A 293 23.62 39.61 -0.45
N ALA A 294 24.57 40.54 -0.29
CA ALA A 294 24.29 41.86 0.28
C ALA A 294 23.17 42.51 -0.55
N ASN A 295 22.04 42.82 0.10
CA ASN A 295 20.83 43.45 -0.46
C ASN A 295 19.77 42.53 -1.10
N SER A 296 19.92 41.21 -1.06
CA SER A 296 18.89 40.30 -1.61
C SER A 296 17.72 40.02 -0.65
N GLY A 297 17.90 40.22 0.66
CA GLY A 297 16.96 39.75 1.69
C GLY A 297 16.85 38.22 1.80
N LEU A 298 17.57 37.49 0.94
CA LEU A 298 17.54 36.03 0.82
C LEU A 298 18.53 35.43 1.83
N LYS A 299 18.02 34.63 2.75
CA LYS A 299 18.85 33.87 3.70
C LYS A 299 19.31 32.58 3.07
N ARG A 300 20.57 32.21 3.27
CA ARG A 300 21.08 30.89 2.91
C ARG A 300 20.33 29.81 3.66
N LYS A 301 20.01 28.74 2.95
CA LYS A 301 19.40 27.55 3.53
C LYS A 301 19.96 26.27 2.93
N THR A 302 19.85 25.19 3.67
CA THR A 302 20.31 23.86 3.26
C THR A 302 19.11 22.94 3.15
N GLU A 303 19.04 22.18 2.06
CA GLU A 303 18.06 21.11 1.86
C GLU A 303 18.80 19.78 1.73
N ILE A 304 18.49 18.82 2.60
CA ILE A 304 19.01 17.45 2.53
C ILE A 304 17.88 16.54 2.09
N SER A 305 18.01 15.96 0.90
CA SER A 305 17.10 14.95 0.37
C SER A 305 17.65 13.55 0.64
N PHE A 306 16.96 12.78 1.48
CA PHE A 306 17.33 11.41 1.77
C PHE A 306 16.63 10.45 0.79
N VAL A 307 17.43 9.56 0.21
CA VAL A 307 16.98 8.58 -0.77
C VAL A 307 17.23 7.19 -0.19
N CYS A 308 16.20 6.35 -0.23
CA CYS A 308 16.31 4.96 0.22
C CYS A 308 17.35 4.23 -0.61
N LYS A 309 18.28 3.59 0.10
CA LYS A 309 19.25 2.65 -0.44
C LYS A 309 19.18 1.38 0.38
N GLU A 310 18.76 0.30 -0.25
CA GLU A 310 18.52 -0.97 0.43
C GLU A 310 19.77 -1.48 1.16
N GLU A 311 19.57 -2.19 2.27
CA GLU A 311 20.67 -2.69 3.08
C GLU A 311 21.55 -3.69 2.33
N SER A 312 20.97 -4.44 1.39
CA SER A 312 21.67 -5.34 0.47
C SER A 312 22.60 -4.62 -0.51
N GLU A 313 22.39 -3.33 -0.76
CA GLU A 313 23.21 -2.49 -1.64
C GLU A 313 24.34 -1.76 -0.89
N LYS A 314 24.42 -1.93 0.44
CA LYS A 314 25.52 -1.37 1.23
C LYS A 314 26.82 -2.05 0.87
N LYS A 315 27.80 -1.23 0.48
CA LYS A 315 29.18 -1.71 0.34
C LYS A 315 29.79 -1.83 1.74
N PRO A 316 30.31 -3.00 2.13
CA PRO A 316 30.96 -3.15 3.42
C PRO A 316 32.15 -2.18 3.52
N ASN A 317 32.32 -1.57 4.70
CA ASN A 317 33.39 -0.61 5.01
C ASN A 317 33.35 0.73 4.26
N VAL A 318 32.23 1.08 3.61
CA VAL A 318 32.02 2.42 3.04
C VAL A 318 31.07 3.20 3.92
N GLU A 319 31.54 4.29 4.51
CA GLU A 319 30.71 5.19 5.31
C GLU A 319 29.65 5.89 4.44
N GLU A 320 28.39 5.79 4.84
CA GLU A 320 27.30 6.58 4.24
C GLU A 320 27.46 8.05 4.64
N LYS A 321 27.50 8.94 3.65
CA LYS A 321 27.61 10.38 3.86
C LYS A 321 26.82 11.15 2.81
N PRO A 322 26.37 12.38 3.10
CA PRO A 322 25.69 13.19 2.11
C PRO A 322 26.62 13.56 0.95
N ALA A 323 26.05 13.86 -0.21
CA ALA A 323 26.74 14.36 -1.38
C ALA A 323 26.17 15.73 -1.77
N PHE A 324 27.04 16.69 -2.06
CA PHE A 324 26.62 17.99 -2.59
C PHE A 324 26.11 17.82 -4.03
N VAL A 325 24.91 18.32 -4.31
CA VAL A 325 24.28 18.25 -5.63
C VAL A 325 24.50 19.55 -6.38
N ASN A 326 23.91 20.63 -5.88
CA ASN A 326 23.98 21.96 -6.50
C ASN A 326 23.60 23.07 -5.51
N GLU A 327 23.83 24.31 -5.94
CA GLU A 327 23.41 25.55 -5.28
C GLU A 327 22.38 26.23 -6.19
N ILE A 328 21.16 26.43 -5.69
CA ILE A 328 20.06 27.11 -6.39
C ILE A 328 20.11 28.58 -5.99
N LYS A 329 20.64 29.42 -6.89
CA LYS A 329 20.99 30.81 -6.58
C LYS A 329 19.78 31.71 -6.37
N GLU A 330 18.66 31.37 -7.01
CA GLU A 330 17.40 32.11 -6.95
C GLU A 330 16.76 32.02 -5.56
N THR A 331 17.01 30.92 -4.84
CA THR A 331 16.44 30.65 -3.51
C THR A 331 17.49 30.60 -2.39
N GLY A 332 18.78 30.69 -2.73
CA GLY A 332 19.87 30.61 -1.77
C GLY A 332 20.00 29.22 -1.14
N THR A 333 19.56 28.18 -1.86
CA THR A 333 19.43 26.81 -1.34
C THR A 333 20.63 25.96 -1.76
N TYR A 334 21.30 25.35 -0.78
CA TYR A 334 22.34 24.35 -1.00
C TYR A 334 21.73 22.96 -0.86
N VAL A 335 21.73 22.19 -1.95
CA VAL A 335 21.04 20.90 -2.03
C VAL A 335 22.04 19.76 -1.85
N PHE A 336 21.72 18.86 -0.91
CA PHE A 336 22.49 17.66 -0.63
C PHE A 336 21.61 16.42 -0.83
N LYS A 337 22.20 15.35 -1.35
CA LYS A 337 21.56 14.03 -1.45
C LYS A 337 22.20 13.09 -0.45
N PHE A 338 21.42 12.41 0.36
CA PHE A 338 21.90 11.39 1.30
C PHE A 338 21.28 10.05 0.96
N GLU A 339 22.06 9.15 0.38
CA GLU A 339 21.63 7.76 0.13
C GLU A 339 21.88 6.91 1.38
N THR A 340 20.85 6.29 1.93
CA THR A 340 20.94 5.51 3.18
C THR A 340 19.77 4.56 3.35
N SER A 341 19.99 3.44 4.04
CA SER A 341 18.90 2.52 4.39
C SER A 341 17.96 3.09 5.45
N ALA A 342 18.37 4.12 6.20
CA ALA A 342 17.52 4.81 7.16
C ALA A 342 16.33 5.54 6.49
N ALA A 343 16.49 5.89 5.21
CA ALA A 343 15.47 6.55 4.41
C ALA A 343 14.49 5.55 3.77
N CYS A 344 14.74 4.24 3.90
CA CYS A 344 13.79 3.22 3.51
C CYS A 344 12.68 3.12 4.56
N ARG A 345 11.43 3.06 4.10
CA ARG A 345 10.28 3.00 4.99
C ARG A 345 10.31 1.71 5.78
N LYS A 346 10.28 1.81 7.11
CA LYS A 346 10.13 0.63 7.96
C LYS A 346 8.75 0.03 7.73
N LYS A 347 8.72 -1.27 7.43
CA LYS A 347 7.47 -2.04 7.38
C LYS A 347 6.85 -2.00 8.78
N VAL A 348 5.62 -1.50 8.86
CA VAL A 348 4.79 -1.71 10.05
C VAL A 348 4.57 -3.22 10.10
N PRO A 349 4.84 -3.90 11.22
CA PRO A 349 4.62 -5.34 11.32
C PRO A 349 3.11 -5.59 11.23
N THR A 350 2.66 -5.85 10.01
CA THR A 350 1.32 -6.31 9.69
C THR A 350 1.47 -7.68 9.07
N VAL A 351 0.66 -8.60 9.58
CA VAL A 351 0.69 -9.99 9.14
C VAL A 351 -0.57 -10.30 8.38
N HIS A 352 -0.48 -11.33 7.55
CA HIS A 352 -1.62 -11.88 6.85
C HIS A 352 -2.69 -12.31 7.86
N CYS A 353 -3.90 -11.75 7.75
CA CYS A 353 -4.93 -11.93 8.78
C CYS A 353 -5.93 -13.06 8.51
N SER A 354 -5.51 -14.09 7.79
CA SER A 354 -6.35 -15.28 7.60
C SER A 354 -5.52 -16.55 7.59
N TYR A 355 -6.18 -17.64 7.95
CA TYR A 355 -5.66 -19.00 7.86
C TYR A 355 -6.46 -19.78 6.81
N SER A 356 -5.79 -20.62 6.02
CA SER A 356 -6.42 -21.51 5.04
C SER A 356 -5.92 -22.95 5.24
N ASN A 357 -6.81 -23.92 5.08
CA ASN A 357 -6.44 -25.34 5.04
C ASN A 357 -6.63 -25.97 3.64
N GLY A 358 -6.74 -25.14 2.60
CA GLY A 358 -6.94 -25.56 1.20
C GLY A 358 -8.40 -25.82 0.80
N THR A 359 -9.31 -26.00 1.76
CA THR A 359 -10.77 -26.11 1.48
C THR A 359 -11.56 -24.95 2.05
N HIS A 360 -11.12 -24.40 3.18
CA HIS A 360 -11.77 -23.33 3.91
C HIS A 360 -10.77 -22.24 4.25
N VAL A 361 -11.24 -20.99 4.27
CA VAL A 361 -10.45 -19.83 4.69
C VAL A 361 -11.15 -19.14 5.85
N TRP A 362 -10.39 -18.90 6.92
CA TRP A 362 -10.84 -18.17 8.10
C TRP A 362 -10.20 -16.79 8.11
N ASP A 363 -11.02 -15.76 7.94
CA ASP A 363 -10.60 -14.37 7.83
C ASP A 363 -10.86 -13.58 9.11
N LEU A 364 -9.78 -13.23 9.82
CA LEU A 364 -9.79 -12.47 11.06
C LEU A 364 -9.67 -10.96 10.83
N SER A 365 -9.63 -10.48 9.58
CA SER A 365 -9.51 -9.04 9.26
C SER A 365 -10.61 -8.18 9.87
N ARG A 366 -11.78 -8.74 10.18
CA ARG A 366 -12.85 -8.03 10.90
C ARG A 366 -12.49 -7.65 12.34
N LEU A 367 -11.48 -8.29 12.93
CA LEU A 367 -10.94 -8.00 14.27
C LEU A 367 -9.66 -7.13 14.20
N SER A 368 -9.21 -6.81 12.98
CA SER A 368 -8.02 -5.99 12.69
C SER A 368 -8.46 -4.53 12.57
N TYR A 369 -8.58 -3.85 13.71
CA TYR A 369 -9.17 -2.51 13.76
C TYR A 369 -8.17 -1.42 13.33
N ASN A 370 -8.64 -0.52 12.45
CA ASN A 370 -7.80 0.53 11.86
C ASN A 370 -7.62 1.75 12.76
N LYS A 371 -8.65 2.15 13.51
CA LYS A 371 -8.70 3.42 14.25
C LYS A 371 -8.89 3.23 15.76
N GLN A 372 -9.08 2.00 16.22
CA GLN A 372 -9.33 1.64 17.61
C GLN A 372 -8.64 0.32 17.94
N SER A 373 -8.55 -0.02 19.22
CA SER A 373 -8.07 -1.33 19.67
C SER A 373 -9.19 -2.02 20.42
N SER A 374 -9.24 -3.35 20.36
CA SER A 374 -10.02 -4.11 21.34
C SER A 374 -9.37 -3.99 22.70
N PHE A 375 -10.17 -4.19 23.74
CA PHE A 375 -9.68 -4.11 25.10
C PHE A 375 -10.32 -5.17 25.99
N TYR A 376 -9.59 -5.51 27.05
CA TYR A 376 -10.09 -6.23 28.20
C TYR A 376 -9.66 -5.48 29.46
N ALA A 377 -10.56 -5.23 30.40
CA ALA A 377 -10.26 -4.53 31.64
C ALA A 377 -10.46 -5.46 32.84
N SER A 378 -9.46 -5.55 33.71
CA SER A 378 -9.56 -6.39 34.91
C SER A 378 -8.57 -5.96 35.99
N LYS A 379 -9.03 -5.93 37.25
CA LYS A 379 -8.21 -5.62 38.44
C LYS A 379 -7.34 -4.36 38.29
N GLY A 380 -7.90 -3.29 37.72
CA GLY A 380 -7.15 -2.03 37.56
C GLY A 380 -6.09 -2.04 36.46
N LYS A 381 -6.13 -3.01 35.54
CA LYS A 381 -5.30 -3.04 34.33
C LYS A 381 -6.19 -3.07 33.09
N LEU A 382 -5.77 -2.32 32.07
CA LEU A 382 -6.36 -2.28 30.74
C LEU A 382 -5.41 -3.02 29.77
N TYR A 383 -5.93 -4.05 29.13
CA TYR A 383 -5.24 -4.87 28.15
C TYR A 383 -5.74 -4.45 26.78
N LEU A 384 -4.97 -3.66 26.05
CA LEU A 384 -5.25 -3.28 24.68
C LEU A 384 -4.70 -4.35 23.75
N LEU A 385 -5.48 -4.72 22.73
CA LEU A 385 -5.04 -5.69 21.74
C LEU A 385 -5.66 -5.42 20.37
N ASN A 386 -4.91 -5.77 19.33
CA ASN A 386 -5.34 -5.67 17.95
C ASN A 386 -4.89 -6.92 17.20
N ILE A 387 -5.66 -7.33 16.19
CA ILE A 387 -5.42 -8.58 15.47
C ILE A 387 -4.65 -8.29 14.19
N CYS A 388 -3.54 -9.00 13.99
CA CYS A 388 -2.67 -8.91 12.80
C CYS A 388 -1.93 -7.57 12.58
N ARG A 389 -2.03 -6.63 13.51
CA ARG A 389 -1.40 -5.31 13.46
C ARG A 389 -1.19 -4.74 14.86
N PRO A 390 -0.40 -3.66 15.01
CA PRO A 390 -0.20 -3.01 16.30
C PRO A 390 -1.48 -2.39 16.87
N VAL A 391 -1.51 -2.20 18.19
CA VAL A 391 -2.56 -1.45 18.89
C VAL A 391 -2.50 0.03 18.53
N ASN A 392 -3.67 0.65 18.45
CA ASN A 392 -3.81 2.08 18.23
C ASN A 392 -3.65 2.84 19.55
N ASN A 393 -2.72 3.80 19.59
CA ASN A 393 -2.43 4.62 20.77
C ASN A 393 -3.45 5.76 21.02
N PHE A 394 -4.40 5.99 20.10
CA PHE A 394 -5.23 7.22 20.07
C PHE A 394 -6.37 7.28 21.12
N GLN A 395 -6.61 6.23 21.91
CA GLN A 395 -7.75 6.17 22.85
C GLN A 395 -7.34 5.89 24.31
N MET A 396 -6.37 6.63 24.85
CA MET A 396 -6.11 6.58 26.29
C MET A 396 -6.80 7.77 26.96
N VAL A 397 -7.98 7.50 27.53
CA VAL A 397 -8.70 8.43 28.41
C VAL A 397 -7.78 8.79 29.58
N GLY A 398 -7.33 10.05 29.62
CA GLY A 398 -6.78 10.64 30.85
C GLY A 398 -5.27 10.57 31.09
N GLY A 399 -4.41 10.34 30.08
CA GLY A 399 -2.96 10.48 30.29
C GLY A 399 -2.06 10.37 29.05
N ASN A 400 -0.84 10.93 29.15
CA ASN A 400 0.24 10.85 28.16
C ASN A 400 0.88 9.45 28.02
N ARG A 401 0.27 8.41 28.57
CA ARG A 401 0.83 7.05 28.55
C ARG A 401 0.58 6.47 27.16
N LYS A 402 1.66 6.09 26.47
CA LYS A 402 1.60 5.50 25.13
C LYS A 402 2.25 4.13 25.17
N CYS A 403 1.61 3.15 24.55
CA CYS A 403 2.23 1.85 24.38
C CYS A 403 3.46 1.99 23.47
N LYS A 404 4.55 1.31 23.82
CA LYS A 404 5.71 1.20 22.92
C LYS A 404 5.28 0.44 21.67
N THR A 405 5.12 1.14 20.56
CA THR A 405 4.83 0.54 19.25
C THR A 405 6.07 -0.17 18.71
N PRO A 406 5.95 -1.31 18.00
CA PRO A 406 4.71 -1.91 17.49
C PRO A 406 4.16 -3.06 18.36
N ALA A 407 3.52 -2.76 19.49
CA ALA A 407 2.84 -3.75 20.33
C ALA A 407 1.53 -4.24 19.70
N GLY A 408 1.32 -5.55 19.56
CA GLY A 408 0.03 -6.16 19.20
C GLY A 408 -0.87 -6.42 20.41
N VAL A 409 -0.26 -6.62 21.60
CA VAL A 409 -0.92 -6.53 22.91
C VAL A 409 -0.13 -5.57 23.79
N CYS A 410 -0.83 -4.69 24.48
CA CYS A 410 -0.27 -3.73 25.41
C CYS A 410 -1.04 -3.72 26.74
N VAL A 411 -0.32 -3.63 27.85
CA VAL A 411 -0.93 -3.54 29.18
C VAL A 411 -0.66 -2.18 29.78
N VAL A 412 -1.73 -1.54 30.25
CA VAL A 412 -1.70 -0.25 30.91
C VAL A 412 -2.25 -0.44 32.31
N ASP A 413 -1.46 -0.09 33.31
CA ASP A 413 -1.95 0.01 34.67
C ASP A 413 -2.70 1.34 34.82
N ILE A 414 -4.01 1.27 35.11
CA ILE A 414 -4.85 2.46 35.24
C ILE A 414 -4.87 3.01 36.67
N LEU A 415 -4.36 2.25 37.64
CA LEU A 415 -4.32 2.65 39.05
C LEU A 415 -3.01 3.34 39.42
N THR A 416 -1.92 3.02 38.73
CA THR A 416 -0.58 3.58 38.97
C THR A 416 -0.12 4.44 37.81
N GLU A 417 0.93 5.26 38.00
CA GLU A 417 1.58 6.02 36.91
C GLU A 417 2.65 5.24 36.13
N SER A 418 2.62 3.91 36.19
CA SER A 418 3.62 3.09 35.49
C SER A 418 3.51 3.20 33.97
N ASP A 419 4.65 3.06 33.30
CA ASP A 419 4.73 2.96 31.84
C ASP A 419 3.89 1.79 31.31
N ALA A 420 3.34 1.98 30.11
CA ALA A 420 2.64 0.93 29.38
C ALA A 420 3.62 -0.17 28.93
N VAL A 421 3.20 -1.43 29.07
CA VAL A 421 4.05 -2.60 28.84
C VAL A 421 3.69 -3.26 27.51
N ASN A 422 4.66 -3.41 26.62
CA ASN A 422 4.51 -4.17 25.38
C ASN A 422 4.54 -5.67 25.68
N CYS A 423 3.47 -6.39 25.34
CA CYS A 423 3.31 -7.83 25.61
C CYS A 423 3.40 -8.70 24.36
N GLY A 424 3.96 -8.17 23.27
CA GLY A 424 4.28 -8.90 22.06
C GLY A 424 3.99 -8.10 20.79
N VAL A 425 4.73 -8.41 19.74
CA VAL A 425 4.67 -7.81 18.40
C VAL A 425 3.98 -8.77 17.42
N PRO A 426 3.09 -8.28 16.52
CA PRO A 426 2.41 -9.08 15.53
C PRO A 426 3.32 -9.41 14.33
N LYS A 427 4.09 -10.50 14.43
CA LYS A 427 5.06 -10.92 13.39
C LYS A 427 4.64 -12.12 12.55
N ASP A 428 3.82 -13.01 13.12
CA ASP A 428 3.40 -14.25 12.48
C ASP A 428 1.88 -14.27 12.19
N PRO A 429 1.44 -14.90 11.08
CA PRO A 429 0.03 -15.03 10.74
C PRO A 429 -0.72 -15.99 11.70
N PRO A 430 -2.07 -16.01 11.66
CA PRO A 430 -2.86 -16.97 12.42
C PRO A 430 -2.53 -18.43 12.06
N ILE A 431 -2.53 -19.28 13.07
CA ILE A 431 -2.29 -20.72 12.99
C ILE A 431 -3.49 -21.51 13.49
N LYS A 432 -3.59 -22.78 13.08
CA LYS A 432 -4.53 -23.75 13.64
C LYS A 432 -3.81 -24.52 14.75
N LEU A 433 -4.41 -24.57 15.94
CA LEU A 433 -3.91 -25.39 17.04
C LEU A 433 -4.41 -26.84 16.91
N ASP A 434 -3.78 -27.75 17.66
CA ASP A 434 -4.15 -29.18 17.70
C ASP A 434 -5.58 -29.42 18.18
N ASP A 435 -6.13 -28.50 18.98
CA ASP A 435 -7.52 -28.53 19.43
C ASP A 435 -8.54 -28.03 18.39
N GLY A 436 -8.07 -27.69 17.18
CA GLY A 436 -8.89 -27.25 16.05
C GLY A 436 -9.25 -25.76 16.06
N ASN A 437 -8.93 -25.01 17.12
CA ASN A 437 -9.16 -23.57 17.18
C ASN A 437 -8.07 -22.81 16.43
N LEU A 438 -8.40 -21.60 16.01
CA LEU A 438 -7.41 -20.67 15.48
C LEU A 438 -6.71 -19.96 16.62
N ALA A 439 -5.45 -19.60 16.41
CA ALA A 439 -4.74 -18.75 17.35
C ALA A 439 -3.75 -17.85 16.61
N ILE A 440 -3.40 -16.73 17.26
CA ILE A 440 -2.29 -15.89 16.84
C ILE A 440 -1.37 -15.66 18.03
N ARG A 441 -0.06 -15.72 17.79
CA ARG A 441 0.97 -15.59 18.82
C ARG A 441 1.81 -14.34 18.56
N TYR A 442 1.93 -13.48 19.56
CA TYR A 442 2.78 -12.30 19.54
C TYR A 442 3.96 -12.49 20.48
N VAL A 443 5.14 -12.13 20.00
CA VAL A 443 6.43 -12.37 20.68
C VAL A 443 7.26 -11.10 20.76
N ASP A 444 8.41 -11.13 21.43
CA ASP A 444 9.34 -9.99 21.52
C ASP A 444 8.76 -8.72 22.17
N GLY A 445 7.97 -8.87 23.22
CA GLY A 445 7.55 -7.77 24.08
C GLY A 445 8.68 -7.18 24.96
N ASP A 446 8.32 -6.41 25.98
CA ASP A 446 9.25 -5.93 27.00
C ASP A 446 9.87 -7.10 27.81
N ILE A 447 10.91 -6.83 28.59
CA ILE A 447 11.54 -7.83 29.49
C ILE A 447 10.48 -8.33 30.48
N CYS A 448 10.36 -9.65 30.63
CA CYS A 448 9.41 -10.22 31.55
C CYS A 448 9.83 -9.92 33.01
N PRO A 449 8.92 -9.42 33.86
CA PRO A 449 9.24 -9.11 35.25
C PRO A 449 9.47 -10.36 36.11
N TYR A 450 8.91 -11.51 35.71
CA TYR A 450 9.01 -12.78 36.42
C TYR A 450 10.23 -13.63 36.00
N ASP A 451 10.79 -13.36 34.82
CA ASP A 451 11.97 -14.05 34.28
C ASP A 451 12.73 -13.09 33.35
N LYS A 452 13.84 -12.53 33.85
CA LYS A 452 14.61 -11.50 33.13
C LYS A 452 15.29 -12.01 31.85
N GLU A 453 15.38 -13.32 31.66
CA GLU A 453 15.93 -13.93 30.44
C GLU A 453 14.88 -14.04 29.33
N LYS A 454 13.60 -13.83 29.65
CA LYS A 454 12.49 -13.93 28.70
C LYS A 454 11.89 -12.57 28.34
N ARG A 455 11.31 -12.52 27.15
CA ARG A 455 10.45 -11.43 26.67
C ARG A 455 9.00 -11.80 26.93
N LEU A 456 8.16 -10.80 27.15
CA LEU A 456 6.72 -10.99 27.22
C LEU A 456 6.16 -11.44 25.88
N SER A 457 5.25 -12.41 25.92
CA SER A 457 4.48 -12.89 24.76
C SER A 457 2.98 -12.91 25.06
N SER A 458 2.19 -13.00 24.00
CA SER A 458 0.74 -13.16 24.08
C SER A 458 0.26 -14.21 23.09
N LEU A 459 -0.69 -15.06 23.50
CA LEU A 459 -1.41 -16.00 22.67
C LEU A 459 -2.89 -15.62 22.70
N ILE A 460 -3.47 -15.31 21.54
CA ILE A 460 -4.91 -15.08 21.41
C ILE A 460 -5.51 -16.26 20.67
N LYS A 461 -6.37 -17.01 21.36
CA LYS A 461 -7.10 -18.18 20.83
C LYS A 461 -8.51 -17.77 20.46
N PHE A 462 -8.91 -18.06 19.23
CA PHE A 462 -10.24 -17.74 18.70
C PHE A 462 -11.13 -18.98 18.71
N ILE A 463 -12.26 -18.88 19.41
CA ILE A 463 -13.24 -19.95 19.59
C ILE A 463 -14.48 -19.58 18.79
N CYS A 464 -15.09 -20.53 18.08
CA CYS A 464 -16.32 -20.25 17.34
C CYS A 464 -17.44 -19.77 18.31
N GLY A 465 -18.11 -18.69 17.92
CA GLY A 465 -19.20 -18.06 18.66
C GLY A 465 -20.27 -17.47 17.75
N ASP A 466 -21.30 -16.88 18.36
CA ASP A 466 -22.49 -16.42 17.65
C ASP A 466 -22.42 -14.92 17.26
N GLU A 467 -21.47 -14.18 17.82
CA GLU A 467 -21.28 -12.74 17.62
C GLU A 467 -19.79 -12.40 17.43
N LEU A 468 -19.45 -11.14 17.13
CA LEU A 468 -18.05 -10.72 17.03
C LEU A 468 -17.29 -10.90 18.36
N GLY A 469 -18.00 -10.74 19.48
CA GLY A 469 -17.51 -10.98 20.83
C GLY A 469 -16.36 -10.07 21.25
N GLU A 470 -15.84 -10.31 22.43
CA GLU A 470 -14.72 -9.56 23.03
C GLU A 470 -13.64 -10.52 23.55
N PRO A 471 -12.37 -10.08 23.60
CA PRO A 471 -11.28 -10.86 24.15
C PRO A 471 -11.41 -11.00 25.67
N MET A 472 -11.07 -12.17 26.20
CA MET A 472 -11.03 -12.45 27.63
C MET A 472 -9.68 -13.02 28.03
N LEU A 473 -9.04 -12.45 29.05
CA LEU A 473 -7.79 -12.98 29.59
C LEU A 473 -8.09 -14.23 30.45
N ILE A 474 -7.55 -15.37 30.05
CA ILE A 474 -7.71 -16.65 30.75
C ILE A 474 -6.57 -16.86 31.75
N THR A 475 -5.33 -16.72 31.31
CA THR A 475 -4.13 -16.91 32.14
C THR A 475 -3.02 -15.92 31.79
N GLY A 476 -2.05 -15.77 32.69
CA GLY A 476 -0.79 -15.08 32.39
C GLY A 476 -0.49 -13.81 33.20
N ARG A 477 -1.33 -13.45 34.18
CA ARG A 477 -1.10 -12.25 35.03
C ARG A 477 0.25 -12.30 35.76
N ASP A 478 0.67 -13.51 36.13
CA ASP A 478 1.90 -13.79 36.87
C ASP A 478 2.84 -14.72 36.07
N SER A 479 2.82 -14.62 34.73
CA SER A 479 3.73 -15.36 33.85
C SER A 479 4.29 -14.45 32.74
N CYS A 480 5.21 -14.97 31.95
CA CYS A 480 5.75 -14.26 30.79
C CYS A 480 4.88 -14.38 29.52
N GLU A 481 3.76 -15.09 29.59
CA GLU A 481 2.85 -15.30 28.45
C GLU A 481 1.40 -15.04 28.85
N LEU A 482 0.79 -14.03 28.22
CA LEU A 482 -0.64 -13.74 28.34
C LEU A 482 -1.44 -14.65 27.40
N VAL A 483 -2.48 -15.30 27.91
CA VAL A 483 -3.37 -16.13 27.09
C VAL A 483 -4.77 -15.54 27.11
N PHE A 484 -5.24 -15.14 25.94
CA PHE A 484 -6.58 -14.65 25.70
C PHE A 484 -7.40 -15.68 24.96
N GLU A 485 -8.68 -15.79 25.31
CA GLU A 485 -9.69 -16.45 24.50
C GLU A 485 -10.65 -15.40 23.95
N TRP A 486 -10.98 -15.53 22.67
CA TRP A 486 -11.92 -14.65 22.00
C TRP A 486 -12.97 -15.51 21.31
N LYS A 487 -14.14 -15.60 21.93
CA LYS A 487 -15.29 -16.29 21.34
C LYS A 487 -15.88 -15.39 20.26
N THR A 488 -15.74 -15.77 19.00
CA THR A 488 -16.08 -14.92 17.85
C THR A 488 -16.61 -15.71 16.67
N VAL A 489 -17.58 -15.13 15.98
CA VAL A 489 -18.22 -15.69 14.78
C VAL A 489 -17.25 -15.86 13.61
N VAL A 490 -16.17 -15.07 13.56
CA VAL A 490 -15.17 -15.17 12.49
C VAL A 490 -14.28 -16.41 12.61
N ALA A 491 -14.29 -17.10 13.76
CA ALA A 491 -13.55 -18.34 13.99
C ALA A 491 -14.32 -19.59 13.54
N CYS A 492 -15.61 -19.46 13.22
CA CYS A 492 -16.45 -20.57 12.79
C CYS A 492 -16.09 -21.02 11.35
N ASN A 493 -16.32 -22.31 11.04
CA ASN A 493 -16.05 -22.86 9.70
C ASN A 493 -16.80 -22.06 8.62
N ALA A 494 -16.09 -21.71 7.55
CA ALA A 494 -16.67 -21.01 6.40
C ALA A 494 -17.61 -21.95 5.63
N VAL A 495 -18.88 -22.01 5.99
CA VAL A 495 -19.89 -22.69 5.16
C VAL A 495 -20.00 -21.93 3.84
N GLU A 496 -20.07 -22.65 2.71
CA GLU A 496 -20.33 -22.05 1.40
C GLU A 496 -21.55 -21.13 1.48
N LEU A 497 -21.33 -19.84 1.23
CA LEU A 497 -22.38 -18.83 1.17
C LEU A 497 -23.05 -18.93 -0.20
N LEU A 498 -23.90 -19.92 -0.37
CA LEU A 498 -24.83 -19.98 -1.48
C LEU A 498 -26.04 -19.11 -1.11
N SER A 499 -26.28 -18.04 -1.87
CA SER A 499 -27.55 -17.32 -1.80
C SER A 499 -28.67 -18.19 -2.39
N ASP A 500 -29.87 -18.10 -1.81
CA ASP A 500 -31.08 -18.57 -2.47
C ASP A 500 -31.39 -17.72 -3.73
N ASP A 501 -32.16 -18.30 -4.66
CA ASP A 501 -32.49 -17.78 -6.01
C ASP A 501 -33.33 -16.47 -6.04
N ASP A 502 -33.43 -15.79 -4.89
CA ASP A 502 -34.41 -14.72 -4.62
C ASP A 502 -33.77 -13.32 -4.45
N CYS A 503 -32.57 -13.10 -4.99
CA CYS A 503 -31.82 -11.83 -4.89
C CYS A 503 -31.57 -11.34 -3.44
N THR A 504 -31.70 -12.23 -2.48
CA THR A 504 -31.42 -11.94 -1.08
C THR A 504 -30.15 -12.67 -0.70
N TYR A 505 -29.13 -11.92 -0.35
CA TYR A 505 -27.94 -12.48 0.27
C TYR A 505 -28.24 -12.74 1.75
N LYS A 506 -28.02 -13.97 2.20
CA LYS A 506 -28.12 -14.33 3.62
C LYS A 506 -26.78 -14.87 4.09
N ASP A 507 -26.23 -14.22 5.10
CA ASP A 507 -25.09 -14.73 5.86
C ASP A 507 -25.62 -15.45 7.10
N SER A 508 -25.68 -16.78 7.03
CA SER A 508 -26.09 -17.63 8.15
C SER A 508 -25.14 -17.55 9.35
N ARG A 509 -23.93 -17.00 9.19
CA ARG A 509 -22.97 -16.80 10.27
C ARG A 509 -23.31 -15.56 11.09
N THR A 510 -23.66 -14.47 10.42
CA THR A 510 -23.85 -13.15 11.07
C THR A 510 -25.32 -12.77 11.27
N GLY A 511 -26.26 -13.54 10.71
CA GLY A 511 -27.67 -13.18 10.61
C GLY A 511 -27.92 -12.02 9.63
N LEU A 512 -26.90 -11.54 8.93
CA LEU A 512 -27.00 -10.46 7.96
C LEU A 512 -27.77 -10.95 6.73
N SER A 513 -28.95 -10.40 6.52
CA SER A 513 -29.72 -10.58 5.30
C SER A 513 -29.72 -9.26 4.53
N VAL A 514 -29.11 -9.25 3.34
CA VAL A 514 -29.13 -8.12 2.42
C VAL A 514 -30.07 -8.47 1.28
N ASP A 515 -31.26 -7.88 1.32
CA ASP A 515 -32.21 -7.95 0.22
C ASP A 515 -31.83 -6.94 -0.85
N MET A 516 -31.34 -7.41 -2.00
CA MET A 516 -30.99 -6.56 -3.14
C MET A 516 -32.16 -6.38 -4.12
N SER A 517 -33.33 -6.97 -3.84
CA SER A 517 -34.55 -6.70 -4.63
C SER A 517 -34.95 -5.22 -4.59
N VAL A 518 -34.51 -4.48 -3.57
CA VAL A 518 -34.63 -3.02 -3.49
C VAL A 518 -33.90 -2.28 -4.61
N LEU A 519 -32.85 -2.88 -5.19
CA LEU A 519 -32.13 -2.36 -6.36
C LEU A 519 -32.78 -2.79 -7.67
N THR A 520 -33.69 -3.77 -7.63
CA THR A 520 -34.54 -4.18 -8.74
C THR A 520 -35.67 -3.17 -8.93
N HIS A 521 -35.31 -1.98 -9.39
CA HIS A 521 -36.29 -0.94 -9.61
C HIS A 521 -37.11 -1.23 -10.88
N SER A 522 -38.34 -1.69 -10.70
CA SER A 522 -39.32 -1.81 -11.79
C SER A 522 -39.63 -0.48 -12.50
N LYS A 523 -39.21 0.68 -11.94
CA LYS A 523 -39.54 2.02 -12.44
C LYS A 523 -38.36 2.98 -12.70
N LYS A 524 -37.13 2.72 -12.22
CA LYS A 524 -35.95 3.59 -12.42
C LYS A 524 -34.66 2.76 -12.41
N PHE A 525 -34.10 2.48 -13.58
CA PHE A 525 -32.84 1.75 -13.71
C PHE A 525 -31.63 2.64 -13.33
N LEU A 526 -30.49 1.99 -13.01
CA LEU A 526 -29.23 2.68 -12.77
C LEU A 526 -28.67 3.16 -14.12
N HIS A 527 -28.52 4.47 -14.28
CA HIS A 527 -27.79 5.06 -15.40
C HIS A 527 -26.33 5.23 -15.01
N ILE A 528 -25.43 4.67 -15.82
CA ILE A 528 -23.99 4.75 -15.65
C ILE A 528 -23.42 5.33 -16.94
N ILE A 529 -22.75 6.48 -16.86
CA ILE A 529 -22.03 7.04 -18.00
C ILE A 529 -20.58 6.61 -17.88
N PHE A 530 -20.08 5.88 -18.88
CA PHE A 530 -18.71 5.38 -18.94
C PHE A 530 -18.19 5.52 -20.37
N ASP A 531 -17.05 6.19 -20.56
CA ASP A 531 -16.41 6.40 -21.88
C ASP A 531 -17.36 7.05 -22.92
N ASN A 532 -18.08 8.11 -22.52
CA ASN A 532 -19.15 8.75 -23.32
C ASN A 532 -20.30 7.82 -23.76
N GLN A 533 -20.40 6.64 -23.18
CA GLN A 533 -21.48 5.69 -23.41
C GLN A 533 -22.40 5.62 -22.20
N ASP A 534 -23.71 5.51 -22.44
CA ASP A 534 -24.75 5.53 -21.41
C ASP A 534 -25.27 4.10 -21.21
N TYR A 535 -25.03 3.54 -20.03
CA TYR A 535 -25.44 2.20 -19.65
C TYR A 535 -26.62 2.26 -18.70
N SER A 536 -27.63 1.46 -19.00
CA SER A 536 -28.80 1.24 -18.16
C SER A 536 -28.71 -0.15 -17.54
N VAL A 537 -28.60 -0.23 -16.22
CA VAL A 537 -28.42 -1.47 -15.46
C VAL A 537 -29.61 -1.68 -14.54
N ASN A 538 -30.14 -2.91 -14.52
CA ASN A 538 -31.11 -3.36 -13.53
C ASN A 538 -30.53 -4.57 -12.78
N ILE A 539 -30.47 -4.47 -11.46
CA ILE A 539 -29.88 -5.50 -10.60
C ILE A 539 -30.98 -6.51 -10.25
N CYS A 540 -30.68 -7.80 -10.39
CA CYS A 540 -31.58 -8.94 -10.09
C CYS A 540 -32.93 -9.01 -10.83
N GLY A 541 -33.25 -8.05 -11.70
CA GLY A 541 -34.41 -8.12 -12.59
C GLY A 541 -34.05 -7.80 -14.04
N ASN A 542 -34.71 -8.50 -14.95
CA ASN A 542 -34.77 -8.07 -16.33
C ASN A 542 -35.78 -6.92 -16.44
N GLN A 543 -35.42 -5.83 -17.10
CA GLN A 543 -36.30 -4.68 -17.23
C GLN A 543 -37.12 -4.76 -18.53
N LYS A 544 -38.43 -4.54 -18.42
CA LYS A 544 -39.34 -4.54 -19.58
C LYS A 544 -39.25 -3.25 -20.41
N TYR A 545 -38.75 -2.18 -19.80
CA TYR A 545 -38.69 -0.84 -20.37
C TYR A 545 -37.31 -0.22 -20.08
N PHE A 546 -36.33 -0.54 -20.91
CA PHE A 546 -35.24 0.39 -21.17
C PHE A 546 -35.69 1.31 -22.31
N ASP A 547 -35.08 2.50 -22.45
CA ASP A 547 -35.49 3.56 -23.39
C ASP A 547 -35.46 3.16 -24.89
N GLY A 548 -35.14 1.89 -25.21
CA GLY A 548 -35.16 1.34 -26.56
C GLY A 548 -35.76 -0.08 -26.65
N PRO A 549 -36.48 -0.41 -27.75
CA PRO A 549 -37.13 -1.71 -27.94
C PRO A 549 -36.15 -2.89 -28.04
N GLN A 550 -34.89 -2.65 -28.44
CA GLN A 550 -33.85 -3.69 -28.57
C GLN A 550 -33.34 -4.21 -27.21
N CYS A 551 -33.61 -3.48 -26.13
CA CYS A 551 -33.21 -3.85 -24.77
C CYS A 551 -34.37 -4.43 -23.95
N LYS A 552 -35.52 -4.71 -24.57
CA LYS A 552 -36.68 -5.28 -23.89
C LYS A 552 -36.33 -6.63 -23.28
N GLY A 553 -36.41 -6.75 -21.95
CA GLY A 553 -36.11 -7.98 -21.23
C GLY A 553 -34.63 -8.19 -20.90
N SER A 554 -33.78 -7.20 -21.17
CA SER A 554 -32.37 -7.22 -20.77
C SER A 554 -32.19 -6.83 -19.30
N ALA A 555 -31.03 -7.16 -18.73
CA ALA A 555 -30.59 -6.66 -17.44
C ALA A 555 -29.63 -5.48 -17.58
N VAL A 556 -28.87 -5.45 -18.68
CA VAL A 556 -27.98 -4.35 -19.04
C VAL A 556 -28.24 -3.92 -20.48
N CYS A 557 -28.42 -2.62 -20.69
CA CYS A 557 -28.62 -2.00 -21.98
C CYS A 557 -27.59 -0.88 -22.18
N LEU A 558 -26.91 -0.88 -23.33
CA LEU A 558 -26.04 0.20 -23.75
C LEU A 558 -26.79 1.12 -24.71
N ARG A 559 -26.80 2.41 -24.41
CA ARG A 559 -27.24 3.49 -25.29
C ARG A 559 -26.00 4.12 -25.91
N ASN A 560 -25.73 3.75 -27.16
CA ASN A 560 -24.59 4.22 -27.92
C ASN A 560 -25.00 5.35 -28.85
N ARG A 561 -24.25 6.46 -28.82
CA ARG A 561 -24.47 7.63 -29.67
C ARG A 561 -23.46 7.60 -30.80
N ALA A 562 -23.93 7.38 -32.03
CA ALA A 562 -23.08 7.38 -33.20
C ALA A 562 -22.63 8.80 -33.57
N PHE A 563 -21.61 8.90 -34.43
CA PHE A 563 -21.02 10.16 -34.89
C PHE A 563 -21.99 11.08 -35.63
N ASP A 564 -23.11 10.54 -36.12
CA ASP A 564 -24.19 11.27 -36.80
C ASP A 564 -25.34 11.64 -35.85
N ASP A 565 -25.11 11.62 -34.53
CA ASP A 565 -26.10 11.84 -33.48
C ASP A 565 -27.23 10.79 -33.42
N THR A 566 -27.15 9.69 -34.19
CA THR A 566 -28.11 8.59 -34.05
C THR A 566 -27.88 7.81 -32.77
N ILE A 567 -28.97 7.49 -32.07
CA ILE A 567 -28.95 6.73 -30.82
C ILE A 567 -29.28 5.28 -31.14
N THR A 568 -28.38 4.37 -30.83
CA THR A 568 -28.57 2.92 -30.93
C THR A 568 -28.60 2.28 -29.55
N TYR A 569 -29.39 1.23 -29.40
CA TYR A 569 -29.53 0.49 -28.15
C TYR A 569 -29.03 -0.94 -28.33
N ILE A 570 -28.10 -1.38 -27.49
CA ILE A 570 -27.50 -2.72 -27.57
C ILE A 570 -27.79 -3.43 -26.25
N SER A 571 -28.49 -4.56 -26.31
CA SER A 571 -28.63 -5.45 -25.16
C SER A 571 -27.29 -6.13 -24.87
N LEU A 572 -26.81 -6.00 -23.62
CA LEU A 572 -25.57 -6.66 -23.17
C LEU A 572 -25.84 -7.96 -22.41
N GLY A 573 -27.10 -8.37 -22.29
CA GLY A 573 -27.49 -9.66 -21.74
C GLY A 573 -28.65 -9.60 -20.75
N ASN A 574 -29.20 -10.79 -20.49
CA ASN A 574 -30.20 -11.05 -19.48
C ASN A 574 -29.53 -11.62 -18.23
N ILE A 575 -30.22 -11.59 -17.09
CA ILE A 575 -29.73 -12.28 -15.88
C ILE A 575 -29.58 -13.78 -16.14
N SER A 576 -28.38 -14.30 -15.89
CA SER A 576 -28.07 -15.73 -15.96
C SER A 576 -28.20 -16.44 -14.62
N SER A 577 -28.00 -15.74 -13.50
CA SER A 577 -28.15 -16.25 -12.13
C SER A 577 -28.44 -15.09 -11.17
N ARG A 578 -29.21 -15.34 -10.12
CA ARG A 578 -29.43 -14.39 -9.00
C ARG A 578 -28.54 -14.68 -7.80
N THR A 579 -27.52 -15.49 -8.01
CA THR A 579 -26.61 -15.91 -6.97
C THR A 579 -25.63 -14.80 -6.65
N THR A 580 -25.43 -14.49 -5.38
CA THR A 580 -24.46 -13.51 -4.90
C THR A 580 -23.58 -14.12 -3.83
N LYS A 581 -22.29 -13.79 -3.85
CA LYS A 581 -21.29 -14.31 -2.92
C LYS A 581 -20.61 -13.18 -2.19
N TYR A 582 -20.42 -13.34 -0.88
CA TYR A 582 -19.57 -12.44 -0.12
C TYR A 582 -18.12 -12.94 -0.18
N ASP A 583 -17.21 -12.10 -0.69
CA ASP A 583 -15.80 -12.45 -0.91
C ASP A 583 -14.90 -12.12 0.30
N GLY A 584 -15.48 -11.65 1.40
CA GLY A 584 -14.76 -11.14 2.57
C GLY A 584 -14.71 -9.61 2.64
N SER A 585 -15.04 -8.90 1.55
CA SER A 585 -14.99 -7.44 1.49
C SER A 585 -16.17 -6.77 0.76
N LYS A 586 -16.77 -7.45 -0.23
CA LYS A 586 -17.92 -7.00 -1.02
C LYS A 586 -18.82 -8.18 -1.37
N LEU A 587 -20.04 -7.89 -1.82
CA LEU A 587 -20.93 -8.85 -2.46
C LEU A 587 -20.60 -8.85 -3.97
N VAL A 588 -20.42 -10.05 -4.55
CA VAL A 588 -20.06 -10.31 -5.95
C VAL A 588 -21.15 -11.12 -6.62
#